data_AF-A0A7X2S8I5-F1
#
_entry.id   AF-A0A7X2S8I5-F1
#
_cell.length_a   1.000
_cell.length_b   1.000
_cell.length_c   1.000
_cell.angle_alpha   90.00
_cell.angle_beta   90.00
_cell.angle_gamma   90.00
#
_symmetry.space_group_name_H-M   'P 1'
#
loop_
_entity.id
_entity.type
_entity.pdbx_description
1 polymer ?
#
loop_
_entity_poly.entity_id
_entity_poly.type
_entity_poly.pdbx_seq_one_letter_code
_entity_poly.pdbx_strand_id
1 'polypeptide(L)'
;MKAYRFPIILLSSIIIGGIIGVLFGEKAMVLKPFGDVFLNAMFTVVVPLVFFTISASIAKMGGTKRLGKIMGSMLGVFLFTGLIAALYMLAVVSVFPPAEGVKMEFETPEAVEEVSLADQIVSTFTVPDFADLFSRSNMLSLIVFSVLLGIAVSAIGEKGKPFSAFLTSGSEVMMKIVSYIMYYAPIGLGAYFATLVGQYGPMLLGTYFKSGIIYYVSSFIYFAAAFTFFAFLAGKMRGVRVFWKNMLSPTVTSLATCSSAASIPVNLEATKKMGIAPDIRETTIPLGAALHKDGSVLGGVLKIVFLFGIFGKDFSGFGTITSVILVAILVGTVMGAIPSGGMIGEMLILSLYGFPPEALPIIAAISTIIDPPATMLNVTGDNAASMMVSRAVEGKDWMKKQAEKILTKTA
;
A
#
# COMPACT_ATOMS: atom_id res chain seq x y z
N MET A 1 6.54 26.09 -0.92
CA MET A 1 7.82 25.58 -1.48
C MET A 1 8.56 24.56 -0.59
N LYS A 2 8.65 24.71 0.75
CA LYS A 2 9.38 23.74 1.61
C LYS A 2 8.87 22.29 1.52
N ALA A 3 7.56 22.06 1.39
CA ALA A 3 6.97 20.73 1.30
C ALA A 3 7.37 19.94 0.03
N TYR A 4 7.68 20.64 -1.06
CA TYR A 4 8.02 20.02 -2.35
C TYR A 4 9.53 19.86 -2.57
N ARG A 5 10.36 20.46 -1.71
CA ARG A 5 11.82 20.45 -1.87
C ARG A 5 12.39 19.03 -1.90
N PHE A 6 11.94 18.17 -0.98
CA PHE A 6 12.45 16.80 -0.90
C PHE A 6 12.01 15.92 -2.08
N PRO A 7 10.71 15.87 -2.48
CA PRO A 7 10.30 15.18 -3.70
C PRO A 7 11.04 15.66 -4.96
N ILE A 8 11.23 16.98 -5.11
CA ILE A 8 11.95 17.54 -6.27
C ILE A 8 13.42 17.10 -6.28
N ILE A 9 14.10 17.11 -5.13
CA ILE A 9 15.49 16.62 -5.02
C ILE A 9 15.55 15.15 -5.40
N LEU A 10 14.63 14.33 -4.88
CA LEU A 10 14.59 12.90 -5.16
C LEU A 10 14.38 12.62 -6.66
N LEU A 11 13.39 13.27 -7.28
CA LEU A 11 13.12 13.16 -8.70
C LEU A 11 14.31 13.63 -9.54
N SER A 12 14.94 14.74 -9.16
CA SER A 12 16.13 15.26 -9.84
C SER A 12 17.28 14.26 -9.76
N SER A 13 17.52 13.67 -8.59
CA SER A 13 18.53 12.62 -8.41
C SER A 13 18.27 11.38 -9.28
N ILE A 14 17.02 10.94 -9.36
CA ILE A 14 16.61 9.81 -10.22
C ILE A 14 16.86 10.16 -11.69
N ILE A 15 16.48 11.36 -12.14
CA ILE A 15 16.69 11.81 -13.53
C ILE A 15 18.19 11.92 -13.84
N ILE A 16 18.98 12.55 -12.95
CA ILE A 16 20.43 12.66 -13.11
C ILE A 16 21.07 11.28 -13.17
N GLY A 17 20.66 10.38 -12.26
CA GLY A 17 21.07 8.98 -12.29
C GLY A 17 20.76 8.34 -13.63
N GLY A 18 19.52 8.43 -14.10
CA GLY A 18 19.12 7.91 -15.41
C GLY A 18 19.93 8.47 -16.57
N ILE A 19 20.21 9.79 -16.59
CA ILE A 19 21.07 10.42 -17.61
C ILE A 19 22.48 9.85 -17.55
N ILE A 20 23.07 9.69 -16.36
CA ILE A 20 24.38 9.03 -16.20
C ILE A 20 24.32 7.61 -16.75
N GLY A 21 23.25 6.86 -16.47
CA GLY A 21 23.04 5.53 -17.03
C GLY A 21 23.03 5.54 -18.57
N VAL A 22 22.24 6.42 -19.20
CA VAL A 22 22.18 6.53 -20.67
C VAL A 22 23.54 6.89 -21.27
N LEU A 23 24.28 7.83 -20.64
CA LEU A 23 25.54 8.33 -21.18
C LEU A 23 26.71 7.36 -20.97
N PHE A 24 26.75 6.65 -19.84
CA PHE A 24 27.88 5.82 -19.45
C PHE A 24 27.64 4.30 -19.62
N GLY A 25 26.41 3.87 -19.88
CA GLY A 25 26.06 2.46 -20.08
C GLY A 25 26.51 1.59 -18.91
N GLU A 26 27.10 0.43 -19.21
CA GLU A 26 27.64 -0.50 -18.19
C GLU A 26 28.68 0.12 -17.26
N LYS A 27 29.39 1.19 -17.66
CA LYS A 27 30.38 1.84 -16.78
C LYS A 27 29.73 2.52 -15.58
N ALA A 28 28.41 2.77 -15.62
CA ALA A 28 27.68 3.27 -14.47
C ALA A 28 27.69 2.29 -13.28
N MET A 29 27.98 0.99 -13.50
CA MET A 29 28.04 -0.05 -12.46
C MET A 29 28.99 0.27 -11.29
N VAL A 30 29.98 1.14 -11.48
CA VAL A 30 30.84 1.65 -10.40
C VAL A 30 30.05 2.35 -9.28
N LEU A 31 28.83 2.83 -9.58
CA LEU A 31 27.95 3.48 -8.62
C LEU A 31 27.10 2.49 -7.80
N LYS A 32 27.05 1.20 -8.17
CA LYS A 32 26.22 0.17 -7.51
C LYS A 32 26.36 0.15 -5.98
N PRO A 33 27.56 0.25 -5.38
CA PRO A 33 27.71 0.18 -3.93
C PRO A 33 26.90 1.24 -3.16
N PHE A 34 26.76 2.45 -3.71
CA PHE A 34 25.95 3.51 -3.07
C PHE A 34 24.46 3.15 -3.08
N GLY A 35 23.99 2.51 -4.16
CA GLY A 35 22.64 1.97 -4.23
C GLY A 35 22.43 0.82 -3.24
N ASP A 36 23.36 -0.13 -3.19
CA ASP A 36 23.29 -1.30 -2.30
C ASP A 36 23.23 -0.92 -0.82
N VAL A 37 24.00 0.09 -0.39
CA VAL A 37 23.94 0.63 0.98
C VAL A 37 22.53 1.10 1.33
N PHE A 38 21.89 1.85 0.43
CA PHE A 38 20.53 2.33 0.64
C PHE A 38 19.51 1.19 0.70
N LEU A 39 19.61 0.23 -0.22
CA LEU A 39 18.69 -0.91 -0.25
C LEU A 39 18.84 -1.78 0.99
N ASN A 40 20.06 -2.09 1.40
CA ASN A 40 20.32 -2.89 2.60
C ASN A 40 19.77 -2.22 3.86
N ALA A 41 20.01 -0.91 4.02
CA ALA A 41 19.46 -0.15 5.15
C ALA A 41 17.93 -0.22 5.19
N MET A 42 17.27 -0.04 4.03
CA MET A 42 15.82 -0.14 3.94
C MET A 42 15.33 -1.58 4.25
N PHE A 43 15.97 -2.62 3.71
CA PHE A 43 15.58 -4.02 3.94
C PHE A 43 15.67 -4.43 5.42
N THR A 44 16.67 -3.94 6.15
CA THR A 44 16.82 -4.21 7.58
C THR A 44 15.69 -3.60 8.41
N VAL A 45 15.10 -2.48 7.97
CA VAL A 45 14.03 -1.80 8.70
C VAL A 45 12.65 -2.38 8.40
N VAL A 46 12.44 -3.04 7.25
CA VAL A 46 11.12 -3.55 6.85
C VAL A 46 10.55 -4.51 7.89
N VAL A 47 11.28 -5.56 8.27
CA VAL A 47 10.82 -6.59 9.21
C VAL A 47 10.29 -5.99 10.53
N PRO A 48 11.08 -5.23 11.32
CA PRO A 48 10.60 -4.67 12.57
C PRO A 48 9.46 -3.66 12.36
N LEU A 49 9.51 -2.88 11.27
CA LEU A 49 8.45 -1.92 10.96
C LEU A 49 7.11 -2.61 10.71
N VAL A 50 7.08 -3.70 9.92
CA VAL A 50 5.87 -4.49 9.68
C VAL A 50 5.33 -5.04 11.00
N PHE A 51 6.20 -5.66 11.81
CA PHE A 51 5.84 -6.20 13.11
C PHE A 51 5.16 -5.16 14.00
N PHE A 52 5.85 -4.04 14.27
CA PHE A 52 5.33 -3.01 15.15
C PHE A 52 4.06 -2.36 14.60
N THR A 53 4.01 -2.10 13.29
CA THR A 53 2.88 -1.37 12.69
C THR A 53 1.61 -2.23 12.67
N ILE A 54 1.71 -3.49 12.25
CA ILE A 54 0.55 -4.40 12.21
C ILE A 54 0.09 -4.72 13.64
N SER A 55 1.00 -5.09 14.54
CA SER A 55 0.63 -5.38 15.93
C SER A 55 0.04 -4.16 16.64
N ALA A 56 0.62 -2.97 16.49
CA ALA A 56 0.07 -1.75 17.10
C ALA A 56 -1.33 -1.42 16.55
N SER A 57 -1.54 -1.58 15.25
CA SER A 57 -2.80 -1.28 14.60
C SER A 57 -3.93 -2.17 15.12
N ILE A 58 -3.66 -3.46 15.30
CA ILE A 58 -4.64 -4.42 15.83
C ILE A 58 -4.76 -4.29 17.36
N ALA A 59 -3.68 -4.02 18.09
CA ALA A 59 -3.70 -3.84 19.55
C ALA A 59 -4.47 -2.58 20.00
N LYS A 60 -4.56 -1.55 19.15
CA LYS A 60 -5.39 -0.36 19.39
C LYS A 60 -6.90 -0.63 19.27
N MET A 61 -7.31 -1.85 18.89
CA MET A 61 -8.72 -2.20 18.71
C MET A 61 -9.52 -2.32 20.01
N GLY A 62 -8.88 -2.17 21.18
CA GLY A 62 -9.54 -2.20 22.49
C GLY A 62 -10.41 -0.96 22.75
N GLY A 63 -11.70 -1.18 23.02
CA GLY A 63 -12.63 -0.12 23.41
C GLY A 63 -14.03 -0.64 23.73
N THR A 64 -14.99 0.29 23.86
CA THR A 64 -16.40 -0.05 24.12
C THR A 64 -16.98 -0.97 23.03
N LYS A 65 -18.09 -1.68 23.32
CA LYS A 65 -18.79 -2.53 22.32
C LYS A 65 -19.05 -1.81 20.99
N ARG A 66 -19.28 -0.49 21.03
CA ARG A 66 -19.48 0.35 19.84
C ARG A 66 -18.19 0.52 19.02
N LEU A 67 -17.06 0.83 19.67
CA LEU A 67 -15.78 0.95 18.97
C LEU A 67 -15.36 -0.37 18.34
N GLY A 68 -15.51 -1.49 19.05
CA GLY A 68 -15.26 -2.83 18.49
C GLY A 68 -16.10 -3.12 17.24
N LYS A 69 -17.38 -2.72 17.23
CA LYS A 69 -18.24 -2.85 16.04
C LYS A 69 -17.75 -1.99 14.87
N ILE A 70 -17.33 -0.74 15.13
CA ILE A 70 -16.79 0.16 14.10
C ILE A 70 -15.54 -0.46 13.48
N MET A 71 -14.61 -0.91 14.32
CA MET A 71 -13.32 -1.43 13.85
C MET A 71 -13.45 -2.79 13.15
N GLY A 72 -14.30 -3.69 13.65
CA GLY A 72 -14.61 -4.94 12.96
C GLY A 72 -15.29 -4.71 11.61
N SER A 73 -16.22 -3.76 11.53
CA SER A 73 -16.84 -3.35 10.25
C SER A 73 -15.81 -2.73 9.30
N MET A 74 -14.88 -1.93 9.83
CA MET A 74 -13.80 -1.30 9.08
C MET A 74 -12.86 -2.32 8.45
N LEU A 75 -12.40 -3.32 9.21
CA LEU A 75 -11.58 -4.41 8.66
C LEU A 75 -12.30 -5.16 7.54
N GLY A 76 -13.56 -5.53 7.76
CA GLY A 76 -14.36 -6.22 6.74
C GLY A 76 -14.54 -5.37 5.47
N VAL A 77 -14.75 -4.06 5.63
CA VAL A 77 -14.84 -3.12 4.51
C VAL A 77 -13.51 -2.99 3.78
N PHE A 78 -12.38 -2.82 4.48
CA PHE A 78 -11.06 -2.67 3.87
C PHE A 78 -10.63 -3.92 3.10
N LEU A 79 -10.90 -5.11 3.63
CA LEU A 79 -10.65 -6.36 2.91
C LEU A 79 -11.54 -6.49 1.68
N PHE A 80 -12.80 -6.07 1.77
CA PHE A 80 -13.73 -6.09 0.64
C PHE A 80 -13.31 -5.14 -0.48
N THR A 81 -12.98 -3.88 -0.17
CA THR A 81 -12.53 -2.90 -1.17
C THR A 81 -11.19 -3.30 -1.78
N GLY A 82 -10.25 -3.75 -0.95
CA GLY A 82 -8.95 -4.28 -1.39
C GLY A 82 -9.09 -5.49 -2.30
N LEU A 83 -10.01 -6.41 -2.02
CA LEU A 83 -10.29 -7.55 -2.89
C LEU A 83 -10.83 -7.11 -4.26
N ILE A 84 -11.79 -6.17 -4.28
CA ILE A 84 -12.33 -5.62 -5.52
C ILE A 84 -11.25 -4.88 -6.32
N ALA A 85 -10.39 -4.12 -5.64
CA ALA A 85 -9.22 -3.45 -6.21
C ALA A 85 -8.26 -4.45 -6.87
N ALA A 86 -7.88 -5.51 -6.15
CA ALA A 86 -6.98 -6.54 -6.66
C ALA A 86 -7.57 -7.27 -7.88
N LEU A 87 -8.83 -7.73 -7.77
CA LEU A 87 -9.51 -8.44 -8.86
C LEU A 87 -9.68 -7.56 -10.11
N TYR A 88 -10.04 -6.29 -9.91
CA TYR A 88 -10.13 -5.33 -11.00
C TYR A 88 -8.80 -5.18 -11.73
N MET A 89 -7.71 -4.96 -10.98
CA MET A 89 -6.41 -4.77 -11.59
C MET A 89 -5.88 -6.05 -12.25
N LEU A 90 -6.17 -7.21 -11.66
CA LEU A 90 -5.86 -8.51 -12.27
C LEU A 90 -6.52 -8.64 -13.64
N ALA A 91 -7.80 -8.33 -13.74
CA ALA A 91 -8.51 -8.36 -15.03
C ALA A 91 -7.87 -7.39 -16.04
N VAL A 92 -7.49 -6.18 -15.61
CA VAL A 92 -6.80 -5.21 -16.46
C VAL A 92 -5.47 -5.75 -16.98
N VAL A 93 -4.59 -6.24 -16.10
CA VAL A 93 -3.23 -6.68 -16.49
C VAL A 93 -3.24 -8.01 -17.25
N SER A 94 -4.29 -8.82 -17.10
CA SER A 94 -4.51 -9.99 -17.96
C SER A 94 -4.84 -9.61 -19.40
N VAL A 95 -5.57 -8.50 -19.61
CA VAL A 95 -5.90 -7.99 -20.95
C VAL A 95 -4.77 -7.13 -21.51
N PHE A 96 -4.08 -6.38 -20.66
CA PHE A 96 -3.00 -5.48 -21.01
C PHE A 96 -1.72 -5.85 -20.23
N PRO A 97 -0.96 -6.88 -20.65
CA PRO A 97 0.22 -7.32 -19.92
C PRO A 97 1.26 -6.20 -19.85
N PRO A 98 1.68 -5.76 -18.66
CA PRO A 98 2.49 -4.56 -18.51
C PRO A 98 3.93 -4.76 -18.99
N ALA A 99 4.46 -5.99 -18.92
CA ALA A 99 5.85 -6.36 -19.23
C ALA A 99 6.03 -7.13 -20.56
N GLU A 100 5.03 -7.08 -21.44
CA GLU A 100 5.06 -7.79 -22.72
C GLU A 100 6.25 -7.35 -23.59
N GLY A 101 7.01 -8.32 -24.11
CA GLY A 101 8.13 -8.06 -25.03
C GLY A 101 9.47 -7.74 -24.37
N VAL A 102 9.55 -7.74 -23.02
CA VAL A 102 10.81 -7.56 -22.28
C VAL A 102 11.08 -8.79 -21.42
N LYS A 103 12.19 -9.48 -21.69
CA LYS A 103 12.76 -10.50 -20.82
C LYS A 103 14.14 -10.07 -20.41
N MET A 104 14.41 -10.07 -19.11
CA MET A 104 15.75 -9.84 -18.60
C MET A 104 16.36 -11.17 -18.18
N GLU A 105 17.58 -11.43 -18.65
CA GLU A 105 18.40 -12.51 -18.13
C GLU A 105 18.93 -12.06 -16.76
N PHE A 106 18.22 -12.47 -15.71
CA PHE A 106 18.77 -12.51 -14.36
C PHE A 106 19.17 -13.95 -14.08
N GLU A 107 20.29 -14.17 -13.38
CA GLU A 107 20.56 -15.46 -12.75
C GLU A 107 19.42 -15.72 -11.75
N THR A 108 18.43 -16.50 -12.18
CA THR A 108 17.41 -17.00 -11.28
C THR A 108 18.10 -17.89 -10.26
N PRO A 109 17.94 -17.67 -8.94
CA PRO A 109 18.24 -18.70 -7.97
C PRO A 109 17.53 -19.98 -8.41
N GLU A 110 18.21 -21.12 -8.27
CA GLU A 110 17.68 -22.43 -8.64
C GLU A 110 16.23 -22.59 -8.19
N ALA A 111 15.44 -23.25 -9.04
CA ALA A 111 14.04 -23.55 -8.78
C ALA A 111 13.89 -24.09 -7.36
N VAL A 112 13.10 -23.39 -6.54
CA VAL A 112 12.62 -23.91 -5.27
C VAL A 112 11.97 -25.26 -5.59
N GLU A 113 12.44 -26.32 -4.94
CA GLU A 113 11.87 -27.67 -5.05
C GLU A 113 10.34 -27.62 -4.99
N GLU A 114 9.66 -28.58 -5.62
CA GLU A 114 8.21 -28.75 -5.49
C GLU A 114 7.84 -29.06 -4.03
N VAL A 115 7.77 -28.02 -3.21
CA VAL A 115 7.22 -28.07 -1.86
C VAL A 115 5.73 -28.37 -2.00
N SER A 116 5.24 -29.37 -1.28
CA SER A 116 3.82 -29.75 -1.36
C SER A 116 2.94 -28.55 -1.04
N LEU A 117 1.75 -28.46 -1.65
CA LEU A 117 0.81 -27.37 -1.38
C LEU A 117 0.50 -27.24 0.13
N ALA A 118 0.51 -28.35 0.87
CA ALA A 118 0.31 -28.35 2.31
C ALA A 118 1.50 -27.71 3.05
N ASP A 119 2.73 -28.05 2.67
CA ASP A 119 3.94 -27.48 3.28
C ASP A 119 4.14 -26.02 2.87
N GLN A 120 3.75 -25.64 1.64
CA GLN A 120 3.69 -24.24 1.22
C GLN A 120 2.68 -23.46 2.06
N ILE A 121 1.48 -24.00 2.29
CA ILE A 121 0.49 -23.34 3.16
C ILE A 121 1.04 -23.22 4.58
N VAL A 122 1.60 -24.28 5.16
CA VAL A 122 2.12 -24.23 6.54
C VAL A 122 3.27 -23.22 6.66
N SER A 123 4.25 -23.25 5.76
CA SER A 123 5.38 -22.30 5.74
C SER A 123 4.98 -20.86 5.38
N THR A 124 3.87 -20.68 4.68
CA THR A 124 3.25 -19.38 4.36
C THR A 124 2.67 -18.73 5.62
N PHE A 125 2.09 -19.51 6.54
CA PHE A 125 1.38 -18.99 7.71
C PHE A 125 2.16 -19.14 9.02
N THR A 126 3.17 -20.00 9.08
CA THR A 126 3.91 -20.34 10.29
C THR A 126 5.41 -20.48 10.03
N VAL A 127 6.19 -20.48 11.10
CA VAL A 127 7.62 -20.82 11.10
C VAL A 127 7.88 -21.78 12.25
N PRO A 128 8.89 -22.66 12.14
CA PRO A 128 9.21 -23.63 13.19
C PRO A 128 9.70 -22.94 14.47
N ASP A 129 10.49 -21.87 14.36
CA ASP A 129 11.06 -21.15 15.51
C ASP A 129 10.71 -19.66 15.53
N PHE A 130 10.57 -19.08 16.73
CA PHE A 130 10.21 -17.67 16.89
C PHE A 130 11.20 -16.70 16.23
N ALA A 131 12.50 -17.03 16.24
CA ALA A 131 13.52 -16.19 15.63
C ALA A 131 13.34 -16.07 14.10
N ASP A 132 12.81 -17.11 13.47
CA ASP A 132 12.59 -17.17 12.02
C ASP A 132 11.51 -16.20 11.56
N LEU A 133 10.63 -15.75 12.46
CA LEU A 133 9.65 -14.69 12.17
C LEU A 133 10.34 -13.39 11.72
N PHE A 134 11.56 -13.14 12.20
CA PHE A 134 12.30 -11.92 11.86
C PHE A 134 13.15 -12.07 10.58
N SER A 135 13.04 -13.19 9.87
CA SER A 135 13.63 -13.35 8.54
C SER A 135 12.78 -12.66 7.47
N ARG A 136 13.44 -12.04 6.48
CA ARG A 136 12.77 -11.51 5.28
C ARG A 136 12.03 -12.59 4.49
N SER A 137 12.53 -13.82 4.48
CA SER A 137 11.90 -14.95 3.78
C SER A 137 10.55 -15.35 4.37
N ASN A 138 10.30 -15.01 5.64
CA ASN A 138 9.13 -15.46 6.41
C ASN A 138 8.16 -14.31 6.72
N MET A 139 8.14 -13.28 5.86
CA MET A 139 7.40 -12.05 6.11
C MET A 139 5.89 -12.26 6.26
N LEU A 140 5.30 -13.24 5.56
CA LEU A 140 3.88 -13.55 5.69
C LEU A 140 3.56 -14.17 7.05
N SER A 141 4.37 -15.11 7.52
CA SER A 141 4.29 -15.69 8.87
C SER A 141 4.46 -14.61 9.95
N LEU A 142 5.36 -13.64 9.74
CA LEU A 142 5.49 -12.48 10.62
C LEU A 142 4.20 -11.65 10.69
N ILE A 143 3.55 -11.39 9.56
CA ILE A 143 2.30 -10.62 9.49
C ILE A 143 1.19 -11.36 10.27
N VAL A 144 1.04 -12.67 10.03
CA VAL A 144 0.05 -13.50 10.73
C VAL A 144 0.30 -13.46 12.24
N PHE A 145 1.54 -13.66 12.66
CA PHE A 145 1.93 -13.55 14.06
C PHE A 145 1.63 -12.15 14.63
N SER A 146 1.94 -11.09 13.87
CA SER A 146 1.73 -9.71 14.30
C SER A 146 0.25 -9.39 14.52
N VAL A 147 -0.64 -9.94 13.67
CA VAL A 147 -2.09 -9.85 13.83
C VAL A 147 -2.53 -10.60 15.08
N LEU A 148 -2.10 -11.85 15.27
CA LEU A 148 -2.43 -12.65 16.45
C LEU A 148 -1.97 -11.97 17.75
N LEU A 149 -0.75 -11.43 17.76
CA LEU A 149 -0.21 -10.66 18.89
C LEU A 149 -1.08 -9.44 19.19
N GLY A 150 -1.45 -8.66 18.16
CA GLY A 150 -2.32 -7.52 18.34
C GLY A 150 -3.71 -7.90 18.89
N ILE A 151 -4.31 -8.99 18.40
CA ILE A 151 -5.59 -9.52 18.90
C ILE A 151 -5.44 -9.91 20.37
N ALA A 152 -4.36 -10.64 20.72
CA ALA A 152 -4.10 -11.07 22.10
C ALA A 152 -3.93 -9.87 23.03
N VAL A 153 -3.16 -8.85 22.64
CA VAL A 153 -2.96 -7.61 23.40
C VAL A 153 -4.27 -6.86 23.61
N SER A 154 -5.15 -6.82 22.59
CA SER A 154 -6.47 -6.23 22.72
C SER A 154 -7.40 -7.06 23.63
N ALA A 155 -7.30 -8.40 23.57
CA ALA A 155 -8.19 -9.32 24.29
C ALA A 155 -7.93 -9.33 25.81
N ILE A 156 -6.69 -9.09 26.24
CA ILE A 156 -6.33 -9.02 27.68
C ILE A 156 -6.73 -7.71 28.37
N GLY A 157 -7.34 -6.77 27.64
CA GLY A 157 -7.95 -5.56 28.20
C GLY A 157 -6.94 -4.60 28.83
N GLU A 158 -7.22 -4.14 30.05
CA GLU A 158 -6.39 -3.14 30.76
C GLU A 158 -4.92 -3.55 30.88
N LYS A 159 -4.64 -4.84 31.12
CA LYS A 159 -3.26 -5.35 31.23
C LYS A 159 -2.48 -5.25 29.91
N GLY A 160 -3.16 -5.18 28.77
CA GLY A 160 -2.54 -5.03 27.45
C GLY A 160 -2.17 -3.60 27.09
N LYS A 161 -2.70 -2.60 27.79
CA LYS A 161 -2.46 -1.18 27.45
C LYS A 161 -0.97 -0.79 27.43
N PRO A 162 -0.13 -1.17 28.40
CA PRO A 162 1.31 -0.84 28.36
C PRO A 162 2.00 -1.44 27.13
N PHE A 163 1.65 -2.67 26.77
CA PHE A 163 2.24 -3.34 25.60
C PHE A 163 1.73 -2.72 24.28
N SER A 164 0.45 -2.35 24.21
CA SER A 164 -0.12 -1.60 23.07
C SER A 164 0.58 -0.25 22.88
N ALA A 165 0.89 0.45 23.97
CA ALA A 165 1.66 1.70 23.94
C ALA A 165 3.11 1.48 23.48
N PHE A 166 3.76 0.40 23.93
CA PHE A 166 5.08 -0.01 23.45
C PHE A 166 5.07 -0.30 21.94
N LEU A 167 4.10 -1.09 21.46
CA LEU A 167 3.96 -1.40 20.03
C LEU A 167 3.77 -0.12 19.19
N THR A 168 2.92 0.78 19.68
CA THR A 168 2.68 2.08 19.03
C THR A 168 3.96 2.91 18.94
N SER A 169 4.67 3.04 20.07
CA SER A 169 5.93 3.78 20.13
C SER A 169 6.99 3.15 19.22
N GLY A 170 7.05 1.81 19.18
CA GLY A 170 7.93 1.06 18.27
C GLY A 170 7.65 1.38 16.81
N SER A 171 6.38 1.42 16.40
CA SER A 171 6.00 1.80 15.02
C SER A 171 6.45 3.22 14.69
N GLU A 172 6.24 4.19 15.60
CA GLU A 172 6.69 5.58 15.41
C GLU A 172 8.22 5.71 15.33
N VAL A 173 8.95 4.97 16.19
CA VAL A 173 10.42 4.92 16.15
C VAL A 173 10.91 4.33 14.82
N MET A 174 10.33 3.22 14.36
CA MET A 174 10.71 2.62 13.08
C MET A 174 10.43 3.57 11.90
N MET A 175 9.29 4.26 11.90
CA MET A 175 8.98 5.29 10.91
C MET A 175 9.98 6.45 10.95
N LYS A 176 10.48 6.80 12.13
CA LYS A 176 11.54 7.81 12.27
C LYS A 176 12.88 7.32 11.71
N ILE A 177 13.24 6.05 11.93
CA ILE A 177 14.43 5.45 11.32
C ILE A 177 14.33 5.49 9.79
N VAL A 178 13.18 5.12 9.22
CA VAL A 178 12.92 5.27 7.76
C VAL A 178 13.19 6.70 7.32
N SER A 179 12.68 7.70 8.07
CA SER A 179 12.93 9.12 7.73
C SER A 179 14.42 9.50 7.73
N TYR A 180 15.24 8.87 8.58
CA TYR A 180 16.69 9.09 8.58
C TYR A 180 17.37 8.46 7.36
N ILE A 181 17.01 7.23 7.02
CA ILE A 181 17.53 6.55 5.83
C ILE A 181 17.15 7.33 4.55
N MET A 182 15.96 7.94 4.53
CA MET A 182 15.50 8.76 3.41
C MET A 182 16.35 10.00 3.13
N TYR A 183 17.17 10.49 4.07
CA TYR A 183 18.13 11.55 3.77
C TYR A 183 19.23 11.08 2.79
N TYR A 184 19.54 9.78 2.79
CA TYR A 184 20.51 9.18 1.88
C TYR A 184 19.87 8.74 0.54
N ALA A 185 18.54 8.64 0.47
CA ALA A 185 17.82 8.20 -0.72
C ALA A 185 18.19 8.93 -2.02
N PRO A 186 18.43 10.26 -2.06
CA PRO A 186 18.85 10.94 -3.28
C PRO A 186 20.18 10.40 -3.85
N ILE A 187 21.11 9.98 -2.99
CA ILE A 187 22.39 9.39 -3.40
C ILE A 187 22.17 7.94 -3.81
N GLY A 188 21.54 7.15 -2.95
CA GLY A 188 21.31 5.72 -3.19
C GLY A 188 20.47 5.46 -4.44
N LEU A 189 19.33 6.14 -4.58
CA LEU A 189 18.49 6.00 -5.77
C LEU A 189 19.16 6.59 -7.01
N GLY A 190 19.83 7.74 -6.93
CA GLY A 190 20.53 8.30 -8.10
C GLY A 190 21.62 7.36 -8.64
N ALA A 191 22.45 6.82 -7.75
CA ALA A 191 23.47 5.83 -8.09
C ALA A 191 22.86 4.55 -8.69
N TYR A 192 21.76 4.08 -8.10
CA TYR A 192 21.10 2.88 -8.58
C TYR A 192 20.40 3.07 -9.94
N PHE A 193 19.71 4.20 -10.14
CA PHE A 193 19.10 4.49 -11.44
C PHE A 193 20.14 4.65 -12.54
N ALA A 194 21.36 5.13 -12.21
CA ALA A 194 22.48 5.13 -13.14
C ALA A 194 22.89 3.72 -13.57
N THR A 195 23.06 2.79 -12.61
CA THR A 195 23.39 1.40 -12.95
C THR A 195 22.28 0.73 -13.76
N LEU A 196 21.02 0.94 -13.35
CA LEU A 196 19.87 0.31 -13.96
C LEU A 196 19.61 0.81 -15.38
N VAL A 197 19.63 2.12 -15.60
CA VAL A 197 19.41 2.68 -16.94
C VAL A 197 20.58 2.38 -17.86
N GLY A 198 21.81 2.34 -17.32
CA GLY A 198 23.00 1.95 -18.08
C GLY A 198 22.97 0.50 -18.55
N GLN A 199 22.36 -0.41 -17.77
CA GLN A 199 22.28 -1.83 -18.11
C GLN A 199 20.98 -2.20 -18.86
N TYR A 200 19.84 -1.61 -18.50
CA TYR A 200 18.50 -2.04 -18.94
C TYR A 200 17.61 -0.90 -19.48
N GLY A 201 18.06 0.36 -19.43
CA GLY A 201 17.25 1.55 -19.72
C GLY A 201 16.55 1.56 -21.08
N PRO A 202 17.25 1.30 -22.21
CA PRO A 202 16.64 1.25 -23.54
C PRO A 202 15.54 0.20 -23.67
N MET A 203 15.65 -0.90 -22.92
CA MET A 203 14.70 -2.02 -22.93
C MET A 203 13.45 -1.72 -22.08
N LEU A 204 13.60 -0.98 -20.99
CA LEU A 204 12.54 -0.77 -19.99
C LEU A 204 11.65 0.45 -20.23
N LEU A 205 12.13 1.45 -20.98
CA LEU A 205 11.42 2.74 -21.11
C LEU A 205 10.00 2.59 -21.67
N GLY A 206 9.83 1.76 -22.71
CA GLY A 206 8.53 1.47 -23.30
C GLY A 206 7.58 0.79 -22.31
N THR A 207 8.12 -0.13 -21.51
CA THR A 207 7.39 -0.90 -20.51
C THR A 207 6.93 -0.04 -19.33
N TYR A 208 7.76 0.92 -18.89
CA TYR A 208 7.37 1.91 -17.89
C TYR A 208 6.26 2.83 -18.38
N PHE A 209 6.36 3.31 -19.63
CA PHE A 209 5.31 4.13 -20.23
C PHE A 209 3.99 3.37 -20.35
N LYS A 210 4.02 2.11 -20.84
CA LYS A 210 2.86 1.22 -20.90
C LYS A 210 2.24 1.02 -19.52
N SER A 211 3.06 0.73 -18.52
CA SER A 211 2.63 0.54 -17.12
C SER A 211 1.98 1.80 -16.54
N GLY A 212 2.54 2.97 -16.83
CA GLY A 212 1.97 4.26 -16.46
C GLY A 212 0.58 4.47 -17.07
N ILE A 213 0.43 4.25 -18.38
CA ILE A 213 -0.87 4.38 -19.06
C ILE A 213 -1.89 3.42 -18.47
N ILE A 214 -1.54 2.13 -18.35
CA ILE A 214 -2.42 1.10 -17.78
C ILE A 214 -2.90 1.56 -16.40
N TYR A 215 -1.99 1.99 -15.54
CA TYR A 215 -2.33 2.40 -14.19
C TYR A 215 -3.22 3.64 -14.14
N TYR A 216 -2.88 4.70 -14.89
CA TYR A 216 -3.64 5.95 -14.87
C TYR A 216 -5.07 5.74 -15.36
N VAL A 217 -5.22 5.11 -16.54
CA VAL A 217 -6.52 4.83 -17.13
C VAL A 217 -7.35 3.97 -16.18
N SER A 218 -6.75 2.90 -15.65
CA SER A 218 -7.44 1.98 -14.73
C SER A 218 -7.81 2.66 -13.42
N SER A 219 -6.95 3.55 -12.91
CA SER A 219 -7.22 4.28 -11.68
C SER A 219 -8.39 5.23 -11.81
N PHE A 220 -8.50 5.96 -12.93
CA PHE A 220 -9.64 6.85 -13.17
C PHE A 220 -10.95 6.07 -13.40
N ILE A 221 -10.88 4.93 -14.08
CA ILE A 221 -12.04 4.03 -14.22
C ILE A 221 -12.47 3.49 -12.85
N TYR A 222 -11.54 2.99 -12.05
CA TYR A 222 -11.79 2.50 -10.70
C TYR A 222 -12.37 3.61 -9.80
N PHE A 223 -11.77 4.81 -9.84
CA PHE A 223 -12.25 5.99 -9.11
C PHE A 223 -13.72 6.29 -9.41
N ALA A 224 -14.10 6.31 -10.68
CA ALA A 224 -15.47 6.59 -11.09
C ALA A 224 -16.42 5.43 -10.76
N ALA A 225 -16.05 4.20 -11.12
CA ALA A 225 -16.94 3.04 -11.04
C ALA A 225 -17.02 2.46 -9.63
N ALA A 226 -15.88 2.09 -9.03
CA ALA A 226 -15.83 1.41 -7.74
C ALA A 226 -16.33 2.32 -6.62
N PHE A 227 -15.92 3.59 -6.57
CA PHE A 227 -16.39 4.49 -5.51
C PHE A 227 -17.85 4.90 -5.67
N THR A 228 -18.36 5.00 -6.91
CA THR A 228 -19.82 5.10 -7.12
C THR A 228 -20.54 3.88 -6.60
N PHE A 229 -20.01 2.68 -6.88
CA PHE A 229 -20.59 1.43 -6.39
C PHE A 229 -20.56 1.33 -4.86
N PHE A 230 -19.45 1.65 -4.21
CA PHE A 230 -19.32 1.65 -2.74
C PHE A 230 -20.24 2.69 -2.08
N ALA A 231 -20.33 3.90 -2.64
CA ALA A 231 -21.25 4.92 -2.16
C ALA A 231 -22.73 4.48 -2.34
N PHE A 232 -23.04 3.78 -3.43
CA PHE A 232 -24.36 3.18 -3.67
C PHE A 232 -24.66 2.04 -2.68
N LEU A 233 -23.69 1.18 -2.36
CA LEU A 233 -23.85 0.17 -1.32
C LEU A 233 -24.10 0.82 0.04
N ALA A 234 -23.37 1.88 0.37
CA ALA A 234 -23.47 2.61 1.63
C ALA A 234 -24.86 3.25 1.85
N GLY A 235 -25.45 3.87 0.83
CA GLY A 235 -26.85 4.30 0.92
C GLY A 235 -27.46 4.85 -0.35
N LYS A 236 -27.37 4.03 -1.39
CA LYS A 236 -28.07 4.16 -2.68
C LYS A 236 -27.73 5.46 -3.38
N MET A 237 -28.62 5.96 -4.23
CA MET A 237 -28.41 7.19 -5.01
C MET A 237 -28.16 8.42 -4.15
N ARG A 238 -28.70 8.46 -2.92
CA ARG A 238 -28.39 9.52 -1.97
C ARG A 238 -26.91 9.46 -1.56
N GLY A 239 -26.40 8.27 -1.28
CA GLY A 239 -24.98 8.05 -0.96
C GLY A 239 -24.07 8.49 -2.09
N VAL A 240 -24.37 8.07 -3.32
CA VAL A 240 -23.62 8.49 -4.53
C VAL A 240 -23.56 10.02 -4.65
N ARG A 241 -24.71 10.70 -4.54
CA ARG A 241 -24.77 12.17 -4.65
C ARG A 241 -23.97 12.86 -3.55
N VAL A 242 -24.10 12.39 -2.31
CA VAL A 242 -23.42 12.96 -1.15
C VAL A 242 -21.91 12.73 -1.22
N PHE A 243 -21.48 11.56 -1.68
CA PHE A 243 -20.08 11.23 -1.89
C PHE A 243 -19.45 12.21 -2.88
N TRP A 244 -19.93 12.21 -4.13
CA TRP A 244 -19.36 13.03 -5.21
C TRP A 244 -19.42 14.54 -4.93
N LYS A 245 -20.46 15.02 -4.24
CA LYS A 245 -20.56 16.43 -3.82
C LYS A 245 -19.41 16.88 -2.90
N ASN A 246 -18.79 15.96 -2.16
CA ASN A 246 -17.76 16.28 -1.16
C ASN A 246 -16.36 15.77 -1.53
N MET A 247 -16.17 15.10 -2.67
CA MET A 247 -14.88 14.49 -3.04
C MET A 247 -13.87 15.41 -3.70
N LEU A 248 -14.27 16.59 -4.20
CA LEU A 248 -13.37 17.48 -4.93
C LEU A 248 -12.13 17.84 -4.09
N SER A 249 -12.33 18.27 -2.84
CA SER A 249 -11.22 18.72 -1.98
C SER A 249 -10.27 17.57 -1.61
N PRO A 250 -10.72 16.39 -1.14
CA PRO A 250 -9.85 15.23 -0.97
C PRO A 250 -9.08 14.82 -2.23
N THR A 251 -9.76 14.79 -3.38
CA THR A 251 -9.18 14.36 -4.66
C THR A 251 -8.06 15.29 -5.10
N VAL A 252 -8.31 16.60 -5.13
CA VAL A 252 -7.31 17.59 -5.56
C VAL A 252 -6.14 17.65 -4.57
N THR A 253 -6.42 17.60 -3.27
CA THR A 253 -5.37 17.64 -2.24
C THR A 253 -4.46 16.43 -2.33
N SER A 254 -5.01 15.24 -2.47
CA SER A 254 -4.23 14.00 -2.55
C SER A 254 -3.40 13.92 -3.83
N LEU A 255 -3.97 14.30 -4.98
CA LEU A 255 -3.22 14.41 -6.25
C LEU A 255 -2.07 15.43 -6.15
N ALA A 256 -2.28 16.55 -5.47
CA ALA A 256 -1.28 17.62 -5.38
C ALA A 256 -0.19 17.36 -4.32
N THR A 257 -0.48 16.54 -3.31
CA THR A 257 0.42 16.30 -2.17
C THR A 257 1.10 14.94 -2.22
N CYS A 258 0.50 13.97 -2.92
CA CYS A 258 0.90 12.56 -2.89
C CYS A 258 1.09 12.04 -1.44
N SER A 259 0.24 12.49 -0.51
CA SER A 259 0.29 12.05 0.88
C SER A 259 -1.09 11.81 1.46
N SER A 260 -1.34 10.57 1.90
CA SER A 260 -2.55 10.21 2.64
C SER A 260 -2.60 10.91 4.00
N ALA A 261 -1.48 10.99 4.72
CA ALA A 261 -1.41 11.69 6.00
C ALA A 261 -1.74 13.19 5.88
N ALA A 262 -1.22 13.86 4.85
CA ALA A 262 -1.52 15.28 4.59
C ALA A 262 -3.00 15.50 4.21
N SER A 263 -3.67 14.46 3.73
CA SER A 263 -5.08 14.51 3.30
C SER A 263 -6.08 14.17 4.41
N ILE A 264 -5.63 13.78 5.61
CA ILE A 264 -6.51 13.46 6.75
C ILE A 264 -7.47 14.63 7.08
N PRO A 265 -7.03 15.90 7.21
CA PRO A 265 -7.93 16.99 7.57
C PRO A 265 -9.05 17.22 6.56
N VAL A 266 -8.75 17.14 5.26
CA VAL A 266 -9.75 17.33 4.19
C VAL A 266 -10.73 16.15 4.12
N ASN A 267 -10.28 14.93 4.43
CA ASN A 267 -11.15 13.76 4.56
C ASN A 267 -12.09 13.85 5.77
N LEU A 268 -11.59 14.30 6.92
CA LEU A 268 -12.43 14.50 8.11
C LEU A 268 -13.52 15.55 7.86
N GLU A 269 -13.19 16.64 7.18
CA GLU A 269 -14.18 17.66 6.82
C GLU A 269 -15.18 17.16 5.77
N ALA A 270 -14.72 16.42 4.76
CA ALA A 270 -15.59 15.81 3.74
C ALA A 270 -16.58 14.83 4.38
N THR A 271 -16.10 13.88 5.18
CA THR A 271 -16.95 12.90 5.89
C THR A 271 -17.90 13.55 6.90
N LYS A 272 -17.51 14.64 7.55
CA LYS A 272 -18.41 15.46 8.38
C LYS A 272 -19.56 16.04 7.54
N LYS A 273 -19.27 16.63 6.37
CA LYS A 273 -20.30 17.13 5.43
C LYS A 273 -21.17 16.02 4.84
N MET A 274 -20.67 14.80 4.76
CA MET A 274 -21.46 13.61 4.40
C MET A 274 -22.42 13.15 5.51
N GLY A 275 -22.31 13.72 6.71
CA GLY A 275 -23.10 13.32 7.86
C GLY A 275 -22.62 12.02 8.49
N ILE A 276 -21.33 11.68 8.39
CA ILE A 276 -20.78 10.52 9.12
C ILE A 276 -20.58 10.90 10.59
N ALA A 277 -20.97 10.00 11.50
CA ALA A 277 -20.85 10.21 12.93
C ALA A 277 -19.38 10.46 13.35
N PRO A 278 -19.12 11.36 14.33
CA PRO A 278 -17.76 11.75 14.71
C PRO A 278 -16.86 10.55 15.07
N ASP A 279 -17.38 9.65 15.90
CA ASP A 279 -16.67 8.45 16.35
C ASP A 279 -16.32 7.48 15.21
N ILE A 280 -17.14 7.43 14.16
CA ILE A 280 -16.83 6.65 12.97
C ILE A 280 -15.73 7.34 12.16
N ARG A 281 -15.92 8.59 11.72
CA ARG A 281 -14.94 9.27 10.84
C ARG A 281 -13.58 9.52 11.49
N GLU A 282 -13.57 9.83 12.79
CA GLU A 282 -12.32 10.08 13.55
C GLU A 282 -11.55 8.78 13.82
N THR A 283 -12.20 7.62 13.63
CA THR A 283 -11.56 6.31 13.66
C THR A 283 -11.15 5.87 12.26
N THR A 284 -12.09 5.86 11.30
CA THR A 284 -11.90 5.26 9.99
C THR A 284 -10.95 6.05 9.10
N ILE A 285 -10.95 7.39 9.16
CA ILE A 285 -10.07 8.20 8.30
C ILE A 285 -8.60 8.08 8.70
N PRO A 286 -8.19 8.28 9.97
CA PRO A 286 -6.78 8.17 10.35
C PRO A 286 -6.25 6.74 10.21
N LEU A 287 -7.05 5.73 10.55
CA LEU A 287 -6.66 4.33 10.38
C LEU A 287 -6.66 3.90 8.91
N GLY A 288 -7.59 4.39 8.09
CA GLY A 288 -7.62 4.16 6.65
C GLY A 288 -6.37 4.70 5.96
N ALA A 289 -5.96 5.93 6.30
CA ALA A 289 -4.74 6.52 5.75
C ALA A 289 -3.47 5.67 5.99
N ALA A 290 -3.47 4.87 7.06
CA ALA A 290 -2.41 3.90 7.34
C ALA A 290 -2.65 2.54 6.65
N LEU A 291 -3.85 1.97 6.78
CA LEU A 291 -4.14 0.55 6.54
C LEU A 291 -4.98 0.25 5.29
N HIS A 292 -5.56 1.26 4.64
CA HIS A 292 -6.52 1.09 3.55
C HIS A 292 -6.07 1.88 2.32
N LYS A 293 -5.51 1.16 1.35
CA LYS A 293 -4.88 1.77 0.18
C LYS A 293 -5.21 1.04 -1.11
N ASP A 294 -6.44 1.20 -1.60
CA ASP A 294 -6.91 0.59 -2.85
C ASP A 294 -6.00 0.90 -4.05
N GLY A 295 -5.52 2.15 -4.18
CA GLY A 295 -4.54 2.52 -5.20
C GLY A 295 -3.23 1.76 -5.06
N SER A 296 -2.73 1.58 -3.84
CA SER A 296 -1.55 0.76 -3.58
C SER A 296 -1.79 -0.72 -3.87
N VAL A 297 -3.01 -1.24 -3.69
CA VAL A 297 -3.40 -2.60 -4.10
C VAL A 297 -3.35 -2.75 -5.63
N LEU A 298 -3.97 -1.82 -6.39
CA LEU A 298 -3.84 -1.77 -7.85
C LEU A 298 -2.35 -1.73 -8.25
N GLY A 299 -1.55 -0.91 -7.57
CA GLY A 299 -0.14 -0.75 -7.87
C GLY A 299 0.65 -2.02 -7.57
N GLY A 300 0.31 -2.69 -6.47
CA GLY A 300 0.87 -3.98 -6.06
C GLY A 300 0.66 -5.04 -7.12
N VAL A 301 -0.59 -5.21 -7.60
CA VAL A 301 -0.89 -6.16 -8.69
C VAL A 301 -0.07 -5.83 -9.94
N LEU A 302 -0.07 -4.56 -10.39
CA LEU A 302 0.71 -4.14 -11.55
C LEU A 302 2.19 -4.50 -11.43
N LYS A 303 2.81 -4.17 -10.29
CA LYS A 303 4.23 -4.42 -10.03
C LYS A 303 4.55 -5.91 -9.96
N ILE A 304 3.70 -6.71 -9.32
CA ILE A 304 3.90 -8.16 -9.25
C ILE A 304 3.84 -8.75 -10.66
N VAL A 305 2.80 -8.43 -11.45
CA VAL A 305 2.68 -8.95 -12.83
C VAL A 305 3.80 -8.45 -13.73
N PHE A 306 4.24 -7.21 -13.55
CA PHE A 306 5.41 -6.66 -14.24
C PHE A 306 6.67 -7.49 -13.95
N LEU A 307 6.94 -7.79 -12.68
CA LEU A 307 8.08 -8.61 -12.28
C LEU A 307 7.98 -10.02 -12.85
N PHE A 308 6.81 -10.66 -12.78
CA PHE A 308 6.60 -11.97 -13.39
C PHE A 308 6.92 -11.96 -14.88
N GLY A 309 6.49 -10.93 -15.61
CA GLY A 309 6.79 -10.79 -17.03
C GLY A 309 8.29 -10.60 -17.32
N ILE A 310 8.97 -9.68 -16.66
CA ILE A 310 10.40 -9.41 -16.95
C ILE A 310 11.32 -10.56 -16.54
N PHE A 311 10.95 -11.32 -15.50
CA PHE A 311 11.68 -12.51 -15.02
C PHE A 311 11.20 -13.80 -15.70
N GLY A 312 10.24 -13.74 -16.62
CA GLY A 312 9.72 -14.91 -17.33
C GLY A 312 9.01 -15.94 -16.44
N LYS A 313 8.55 -15.55 -15.24
CA LYS A 313 7.77 -16.43 -14.34
C LYS A 313 6.32 -16.51 -14.83
N ASP A 314 5.74 -17.71 -14.75
CA ASP A 314 4.35 -17.93 -15.14
C ASP A 314 3.37 -17.27 -14.15
N PHE A 315 2.41 -16.54 -14.70
CA PHE A 315 1.38 -15.79 -13.99
C PHE A 315 -0.01 -16.47 -14.06
N SER A 316 -0.17 -17.54 -14.84
CA SER A 316 -1.48 -18.12 -15.17
C SER A 316 -2.05 -19.10 -14.12
N GLY A 317 -1.21 -19.59 -13.20
CA GLY A 317 -1.62 -20.57 -12.19
C GLY A 317 -2.59 -20.01 -11.13
N PHE A 318 -3.58 -20.82 -10.73
CA PHE A 318 -4.56 -20.44 -9.71
C PHE A 318 -3.92 -20.07 -8.36
N GLY A 319 -2.90 -20.82 -7.93
CA GLY A 319 -2.11 -20.51 -6.73
C GLY A 319 -1.40 -19.16 -6.85
N THR A 320 -0.82 -18.87 -8.02
CA THR A 320 -0.16 -17.59 -8.31
C THR A 320 -1.15 -16.43 -8.24
N ILE A 321 -2.30 -16.52 -8.93
CA ILE A 321 -3.34 -15.48 -8.91
C ILE A 321 -3.81 -15.22 -7.48
N THR A 322 -4.06 -16.27 -6.69
CA THR A 322 -4.47 -16.14 -5.29
C THR A 322 -3.40 -15.44 -4.45
N SER A 323 -2.13 -15.83 -4.61
CA SER A 323 -1.02 -15.17 -3.93
C SER A 323 -0.94 -13.68 -4.29
N VAL A 324 -1.10 -13.32 -5.57
CA VAL A 324 -1.03 -11.93 -6.05
C VAL A 324 -2.10 -11.08 -5.38
N ILE A 325 -3.32 -11.59 -5.24
CA ILE A 325 -4.40 -10.90 -4.52
C ILE A 325 -4.01 -10.63 -3.07
N LEU A 326 -3.57 -11.67 -2.35
CA LEU A 326 -3.22 -11.58 -0.94
C LEU A 326 -2.04 -10.62 -0.72
N VAL A 327 -0.97 -10.76 -1.51
CA VAL A 327 0.21 -9.89 -1.41
C VAL A 327 -0.13 -8.45 -1.77
N ALA A 328 -0.94 -8.20 -2.81
CA ALA A 328 -1.33 -6.85 -3.17
C ALA A 328 -2.17 -6.17 -2.07
N ILE A 329 -3.09 -6.90 -1.43
CA ILE A 329 -3.84 -6.41 -0.27
C ILE A 329 -2.90 -6.09 0.89
N LEU A 330 -1.93 -6.98 1.18
CA LEU A 330 -0.92 -6.74 2.21
C LEU A 330 -0.06 -5.52 1.93
N VAL A 331 0.33 -5.29 0.67
CA VAL A 331 1.03 -4.06 0.28
C VAL A 331 0.17 -2.83 0.58
N GLY A 332 -1.13 -2.91 0.33
CA GLY A 332 -2.09 -1.85 0.67
C GLY A 332 -2.25 -1.58 2.17
N THR A 333 -1.94 -2.55 3.04
CA THR A 333 -2.06 -2.40 4.50
C THR A 333 -0.75 -2.05 5.20
N VAL A 334 0.39 -2.50 4.66
CA VAL A 334 1.71 -2.40 5.29
C VAL A 334 2.44 -1.09 4.95
N MET A 335 2.12 -0.45 3.82
CA MET A 335 2.75 0.82 3.45
C MET A 335 2.48 1.89 4.51
N GLY A 336 3.49 2.66 4.93
CA GLY A 336 3.31 3.81 5.81
C GLY A 336 2.52 4.95 5.13
N ALA A 337 1.92 5.86 5.89
CA ALA A 337 1.16 7.01 5.36
C ALA A 337 2.03 8.22 4.93
N ILE A 338 3.35 8.10 5.05
CA ILE A 338 4.34 9.14 4.74
C ILE A 338 4.95 8.96 3.35
N PRO A 339 5.46 10.05 2.71
CA PRO A 339 6.20 9.95 1.45
C PRO A 339 7.34 8.94 1.56
N SER A 340 7.50 8.08 0.55
CA SER A 340 8.43 6.93 0.50
C SER A 340 8.01 5.68 1.27
N GLY A 341 6.80 5.66 1.86
CA GLY A 341 6.20 4.45 2.43
C GLY A 341 5.95 3.33 1.40
N GLY A 342 5.90 3.65 0.11
CA GLY A 342 5.83 2.68 -1.01
C GLY A 342 6.97 1.68 -1.01
N MET A 343 8.19 2.13 -0.69
CA MET A 343 9.39 1.31 -0.78
C MET A 343 9.34 0.06 0.09
N ILE A 344 8.61 0.13 1.22
CA ILE A 344 8.36 -1.01 2.10
C ILE A 344 7.49 -2.06 1.39
N GLY A 345 6.43 -1.62 0.70
CA GLY A 345 5.55 -2.49 -0.08
C GLY A 345 6.28 -3.13 -1.25
N GLU A 346 7.19 -2.41 -1.92
CA GLU A 346 8.06 -2.98 -2.95
C GLU A 346 8.97 -4.07 -2.39
N MET A 347 9.62 -3.82 -1.24
CA MET A 347 10.47 -4.81 -0.58
C MET A 347 9.70 -6.06 -0.13
N LEU A 348 8.45 -5.88 0.33
CA LEU A 348 7.55 -6.97 0.66
C LEU A 348 7.30 -7.87 -0.56
N ILE A 349 7.01 -7.27 -1.73
CA ILE A 349 6.83 -8.01 -2.99
C ILE A 349 8.08 -8.83 -3.32
N LEU A 350 9.26 -8.22 -3.29
CA LEU A 350 10.49 -8.92 -3.64
C LEU A 350 10.78 -10.08 -2.69
N SER A 351 10.60 -9.85 -1.39
CA SER A 351 10.88 -10.86 -0.37
C SER A 351 9.93 -12.06 -0.49
N LEU A 352 8.63 -11.82 -0.72
CA LEU A 352 7.63 -12.88 -0.79
C LEU A 352 7.74 -13.75 -2.06
N TYR A 353 8.21 -13.18 -3.17
CA TYR A 353 8.36 -13.91 -4.43
C TYR A 353 9.80 -14.32 -4.74
N GLY A 354 10.73 -14.09 -3.82
CA GLY A 354 12.15 -14.41 -3.97
C GLY A 354 12.81 -13.70 -5.15
N PHE A 355 12.38 -12.47 -5.46
CA PHE A 355 13.03 -11.68 -6.51
C PHE A 355 14.33 -11.06 -5.99
N PRO A 356 15.34 -10.91 -6.86
CA PRO A 356 16.61 -10.32 -6.46
C PRO A 356 16.44 -8.86 -6.02
N PRO A 357 17.25 -8.36 -5.08
CA PRO A 357 17.29 -6.94 -4.69
C PRO A 357 17.45 -5.99 -5.88
N GLU A 358 18.07 -6.46 -6.96
CA GLU A 358 18.26 -5.82 -8.26
C GLU A 358 16.93 -5.35 -8.91
N ALA A 359 15.81 -6.00 -8.56
CA ALA A 359 14.49 -5.66 -9.08
C ALA A 359 13.83 -4.47 -8.36
N LEU A 360 14.31 -4.08 -7.17
CA LEU A 360 13.64 -3.09 -6.32
C LEU A 360 13.47 -1.74 -7.02
N PRO A 361 14.48 -1.18 -7.69
CA PRO A 361 14.33 0.13 -8.30
C PRO A 361 13.59 0.09 -9.62
N ILE A 362 13.51 -1.07 -10.27
CA ILE A 362 12.59 -1.28 -11.42
C ILE A 362 11.16 -1.00 -10.97
N ILE A 363 10.73 -1.61 -9.86
CA ILE A 363 9.38 -1.41 -9.34
C ILE A 363 9.22 -0.10 -8.56
N ALA A 364 10.29 0.46 -7.97
CA ALA A 364 10.26 1.78 -7.36
C ALA A 364 10.09 2.91 -8.40
N ALA A 365 10.64 2.74 -9.61
CA ALA A 365 10.40 3.63 -10.73
C ALA A 365 8.91 3.64 -11.10
N ILE A 366 8.30 2.45 -11.23
CA ILE A 366 6.86 2.32 -11.46
C ILE A 366 6.08 2.99 -10.34
N SER A 367 6.44 2.72 -9.08
CA SER A 367 5.80 3.35 -7.92
C SER A 367 5.80 4.87 -8.01
N THR A 368 6.92 5.48 -8.42
CA THR A 368 7.02 6.94 -8.60
C THR A 368 6.05 7.46 -9.68
N ILE A 369 5.92 6.74 -10.79
CA ILE A 369 5.01 7.11 -11.89
C ILE A 369 3.55 7.07 -11.44
N ILE A 370 3.18 6.00 -10.72
CA ILE A 370 1.79 5.71 -10.35
C ILE A 370 1.33 6.40 -9.05
N ASP A 371 2.25 6.96 -8.27
CA ASP A 371 1.99 7.48 -6.92
C ASP A 371 0.87 8.54 -6.84
N PRO A 372 0.78 9.53 -7.75
CA PRO A 372 -0.29 10.53 -7.68
C PRO A 372 -1.72 9.92 -7.77
N PRO A 373 -2.08 9.16 -8.82
CA PRO A 373 -3.39 8.50 -8.86
C PRO A 373 -3.57 7.42 -7.79
N ALA A 374 -2.49 6.74 -7.37
CA ALA A 374 -2.55 5.77 -6.27
C ALA A 374 -2.98 6.43 -4.96
N THR A 375 -2.31 7.53 -4.60
CA THR A 375 -2.64 8.31 -3.40
C THR A 375 -4.06 8.87 -3.48
N MET A 376 -4.47 9.36 -4.65
CA MET A 376 -5.83 9.83 -4.88
C MET A 376 -6.86 8.74 -4.54
N LEU A 377 -6.68 7.53 -5.07
CA LEU A 377 -7.56 6.40 -4.78
C LEU A 377 -7.54 6.02 -3.30
N ASN A 378 -6.38 5.98 -2.66
CA ASN A 378 -6.25 5.67 -1.23
C ASN A 378 -7.08 6.66 -0.39
N VAL A 379 -6.85 7.97 -0.59
CA VAL A 379 -7.49 9.04 0.18
C VAL A 379 -8.99 9.10 -0.06
N THR A 380 -9.44 8.99 -1.30
CA THR A 380 -10.88 9.06 -1.62
C THR A 380 -11.60 7.77 -1.26
N GLY A 381 -10.92 6.62 -1.34
CA GLY A 381 -11.37 5.33 -0.85
C GLY A 381 -11.68 5.33 0.64
N ASP A 382 -10.90 6.02 1.48
CA ASP A 382 -11.17 6.13 2.93
C ASP A 382 -12.53 6.78 3.23
N ASN A 383 -12.96 7.74 2.40
CA ASN A 383 -14.26 8.38 2.54
C ASN A 383 -15.38 7.40 2.17
N ALA A 384 -15.22 6.66 1.07
CA ALA A 384 -16.17 5.63 0.63
C ALA A 384 -16.28 4.50 1.67
N ALA A 385 -15.14 4.04 2.19
CA ALA A 385 -15.07 3.06 3.26
C ALA A 385 -15.78 3.57 4.53
N SER A 386 -15.57 4.82 4.93
CA SER A 386 -16.26 5.43 6.07
C SER A 386 -17.78 5.45 5.92
N MET A 387 -18.31 5.65 4.69
CA MET A 387 -19.74 5.52 4.42
C MET A 387 -20.24 4.08 4.56
N MET A 388 -19.48 3.09 4.08
CA MET A 388 -19.84 1.68 4.20
C MET A 388 -19.78 1.20 5.66
N VAL A 389 -18.77 1.63 6.42
CA VAL A 389 -18.69 1.39 7.87
C VAL A 389 -19.88 2.01 8.59
N SER A 390 -20.26 3.25 8.24
CA SER A 390 -21.46 3.89 8.79
C SER A 390 -22.71 3.07 8.56
N ARG A 391 -22.90 2.53 7.35
CA ARG A 391 -24.02 1.62 7.04
C ARG A 391 -23.99 0.34 7.89
N ALA A 392 -22.83 -0.28 8.05
CA ALA A 392 -22.68 -1.52 8.83
C ALA A 392 -22.97 -1.28 10.33
N VAL A 393 -22.56 -0.13 10.86
CA VAL A 393 -22.70 0.22 12.27
C VAL A 393 -24.11 0.72 12.61
N GLU A 394 -24.65 1.65 11.82
CA GLU A 394 -25.90 2.39 12.10
C GLU A 394 -27.15 1.83 11.36
N GLY A 395 -26.94 0.90 10.44
CA GLY A 395 -27.99 0.24 9.66
C GLY A 395 -28.31 0.93 8.33
N LYS A 396 -29.29 0.37 7.60
CA LYS A 396 -29.58 0.77 6.21
C LYS A 396 -30.06 2.21 6.04
N ASP A 397 -30.71 2.76 7.06
CA ASP A 397 -31.29 4.11 7.07
C ASP A 397 -30.41 5.15 7.79
N TRP A 398 -29.11 4.88 7.99
CA TRP A 398 -28.19 5.77 8.71
C TRP A 398 -28.23 7.22 8.19
N MET A 399 -28.29 7.43 6.87
CA MET A 399 -28.39 8.77 6.27
C MET A 399 -29.74 9.48 6.51
N LYS A 400 -30.83 8.76 6.76
CA LYS A 400 -32.12 9.37 7.13
C LYS A 400 -32.09 9.83 8.58
N LYS A 401 -31.68 8.93 9.48
CA LYS A 401 -31.53 9.19 10.92
C LYS A 401 -30.61 10.39 11.19
N GLN A 402 -29.54 10.54 10.39
CA GLN A 402 -28.63 11.67 10.54
C GLN A 402 -29.26 13.00 10.10
N ALA A 403 -30.05 12.99 9.03
CA ALA A 403 -30.74 14.19 8.53
C ALA A 403 -31.80 14.69 9.52
N GLU A 404 -32.54 13.76 10.14
CA GLU A 404 -33.51 14.06 11.20
C GLU A 404 -32.85 14.67 12.45
N LYS A 405 -31.68 14.15 12.85
CA LYS A 405 -30.86 14.70 13.96
C LYS A 405 -30.33 16.11 13.69
N ILE A 406 -30.04 16.45 12.43
CA ILE A 406 -29.61 17.81 12.08
C ILE A 406 -30.79 18.76 12.18
N LEU A 407 -31.95 18.40 11.61
CA LEU A 407 -33.17 19.22 11.65
C LEU A 407 -33.62 19.54 13.08
N THR A 408 -33.57 18.56 13.99
CA THR A 408 -33.93 18.72 15.41
C THR A 408 -32.93 19.51 16.25
N LYS A 409 -31.71 19.78 15.77
CA LYS A 409 -30.74 20.67 16.45
C LYS A 409 -30.78 22.12 15.98
N THR A 410 -31.48 22.39 14.87
CA THR A 410 -31.66 23.72 14.29
C THR A 410 -33.06 24.30 14.52
N ALA A 411 -33.98 23.51 15.07
CA ALA A 411 -35.25 23.93 15.65
C ALA A 411 -35.06 24.11 17.16
#